data_AF-A0A1D6F5X1-F1
#
_entry.id   AF-A0A1D6F5X1-F1
#
_cell.length_a   1.000
_cell.length_b   1.000
_cell.length_c   1.000
_cell.angle_alpha   90.00
_cell.angle_beta   90.00
_cell.angle_gamma   90.00
#
_symmetry.space_group_name_H-M   'P 1'
#
loop_
_entity.id
_entity.type
_entity.pdbx_description
1 polymer ?
#
loop_
_entity_poly.entity_id
_entity_poly.type
_entity_poly.pdbx_seq_one_letter_code
_entity_poly.pdbx_strand_id
1 'polypeptide(L)'
;MDPSSGSTSRHGRLLISPSLSTPTFSTHSPSPSSAASPAPHRNSTSSPKPLVSFPSPSSANRPRSSYVGAGPRAATAAASASGPAFAHNARLAAALVPAAAFLLDLGGLPVFAVLAIGLAAAYLLDALQLRQGSFFTVWAALLAADVAFFFSASLSSAAAASLPLTVLALLLCAETSFLIGVWASLQFRWIQLENPTIVAALERLLFACVPIAAPALFTWALVSAVGMANASYYFATFCMVFYWLFSIPRRSSFNSRKQDAPMLDSDGILGPLESCVHSLYVLFVPVLFHAVSHRATLFTSLASVCELLLLFFIPFLFQLYASTRGALWWITRDARTMDQIRIVNGFVALVVVVLCLEHMLRARLGMLLVLWLLQDWQC
;
A
#
# COMPACT_ATOMS: atom_id res chain seq x y z
N MET A 1 -69.36 43.10 3.37
CA MET A 1 -68.72 43.75 4.53
C MET A 1 -67.35 43.15 4.66
N ASP A 2 -66.33 43.95 4.36
CA ASP A 2 -64.93 43.74 4.75
C ASP A 2 -64.79 43.96 6.29
N PRO A 3 -63.63 43.73 6.95
CA PRO A 3 -62.29 43.61 6.35
C PRO A 3 -61.26 42.65 7.00
N SER A 4 -60.07 42.66 6.38
CA SER A 4 -58.73 42.70 7.02
C SER A 4 -58.04 41.42 7.56
N SER A 5 -56.79 41.26 7.09
CA SER A 5 -55.54 40.83 7.75
C SER A 5 -55.57 40.10 9.11
N GLY A 6 -54.70 39.12 9.39
CA GLY A 6 -53.41 38.80 8.77
C GLY A 6 -52.22 39.29 9.62
N SER A 7 -51.43 38.36 10.18
CA SER A 7 -50.18 38.66 10.90
C SER A 7 -49.24 37.45 10.89
N THR A 8 -47.93 37.70 10.84
CA THR A 8 -46.88 36.68 10.77
C THR A 8 -45.88 36.84 11.92
N SER A 9 -45.50 35.75 12.60
CA SER A 9 -44.17 35.70 13.25
C SER A 9 -43.72 34.28 13.63
N ARG A 10 -42.55 33.90 13.08
CA ARG A 10 -41.45 33.13 13.71
C ARG A 10 -41.81 32.03 14.73
N HIS A 11 -41.53 30.77 14.37
CA HIS A 11 -40.42 29.95 14.89
C HIS A 11 -39.91 29.13 13.67
N GLY A 12 -38.65 28.76 13.47
CA GLY A 12 -37.46 28.86 14.32
C GLY A 12 -36.43 27.80 13.90
N ARG A 13 -36.11 27.69 12.60
CA ARG A 13 -35.33 26.56 12.04
C ARG A 13 -33.94 27.01 11.59
N LEU A 14 -32.91 26.58 12.32
CA LEU A 14 -31.50 26.80 11.97
C LEU A 14 -31.12 25.95 10.74
N LEU A 15 -30.57 26.60 9.72
CA LEU A 15 -29.88 25.94 8.61
C LEU A 15 -28.38 26.10 8.84
N ILE A 16 -27.68 24.98 9.06
CA ILE A 16 -26.22 24.95 9.17
C ILE A 16 -25.65 24.64 7.79
N SER A 17 -24.81 25.54 7.28
CA SER A 17 -24.21 25.44 5.94
C SER A 17 -23.07 24.40 5.91
N PRO A 18 -23.03 23.49 4.91
CA PRO A 18 -21.86 22.65 4.67
C PRO A 18 -20.81 23.43 3.86
N SER A 19 -19.80 23.99 4.53
CA SER A 19 -18.70 24.72 3.89
C SER A 19 -17.66 23.78 3.28
N LEU A 20 -17.93 23.26 2.09
CA LEU A 20 -16.98 22.52 1.26
C LEU A 20 -16.12 23.47 0.42
N SER A 21 -14.87 23.66 0.83
CA SER A 21 -13.91 24.51 0.12
C SER A 21 -13.23 23.76 -1.04
N THR A 22 -13.74 23.93 -2.25
CA THR A 22 -13.07 23.46 -3.48
C THR A 22 -11.99 24.46 -3.94
N PRO A 23 -10.80 24.01 -4.37
CA PRO A 23 -9.77 24.90 -4.91
C PRO A 23 -10.08 25.25 -6.38
N THR A 24 -10.22 26.55 -6.66
CA THR A 24 -10.43 27.06 -8.03
C THR A 24 -9.14 26.99 -8.85
N PHE A 25 -9.19 26.37 -10.02
CA PHE A 25 -8.10 26.43 -11.01
C PHE A 25 -8.22 27.69 -11.88
N SER A 26 -7.13 28.45 -12.01
CA SER A 26 -7.07 29.67 -12.82
C SER A 26 -6.83 29.35 -14.30
N THR A 27 -7.88 29.38 -15.11
CA THR A 27 -7.78 29.24 -16.57
C THR A 27 -7.41 30.59 -17.20
N HIS A 28 -6.25 30.68 -17.85
CA HIS A 28 -5.88 31.84 -18.68
C HIS A 28 -5.91 31.48 -20.16
N SER A 29 -6.91 32.03 -20.86
CA SER A 29 -7.03 32.01 -22.32
C SER A 29 -7.31 33.45 -22.80
N PRO A 30 -6.41 34.09 -23.57
CA PRO A 30 -6.68 35.40 -24.16
C PRO A 30 -7.48 35.26 -25.46
N SER A 31 -8.71 35.79 -25.48
CA SER A 31 -9.51 35.96 -26.69
C SER A 31 -9.27 37.36 -27.30
N PRO A 32 -9.41 37.54 -28.63
CA PRO A 32 -8.93 38.73 -29.33
C PRO A 32 -9.91 39.91 -29.31
N SER A 33 -9.36 41.11 -29.52
CA SER A 33 -10.10 42.30 -29.96
C SER A 33 -9.35 43.00 -31.10
N SER A 34 -10.07 43.70 -31.98
CA SER A 34 -9.58 44.10 -33.31
C SER A 34 -9.67 45.61 -33.56
N ALA A 35 -8.59 46.24 -34.05
CA ALA A 35 -8.62 47.62 -34.55
C ALA A 35 -7.61 47.88 -35.69
N ALA A 36 -8.18 48.16 -36.87
CA ALA A 36 -7.68 48.78 -38.12
C ALA A 36 -6.23 49.32 -38.28
N SER A 37 -5.62 48.90 -39.42
CA SER A 37 -4.90 49.74 -40.42
C SER A 37 -3.50 50.34 -40.13
N PRO A 38 -2.68 50.66 -41.17
CA PRO A 38 -2.59 50.13 -42.55
C PRO A 38 -1.15 49.69 -42.96
N ALA A 39 -0.99 49.15 -44.18
CA ALA A 39 0.31 48.72 -44.77
C ALA A 39 1.10 49.88 -45.44
N PRO A 40 2.39 49.70 -45.84
CA PRO A 40 2.69 49.06 -47.15
C PRO A 40 4.03 48.26 -47.25
N HIS A 41 4.40 47.87 -48.48
CA HIS A 41 5.56 47.08 -48.99
C HIS A 41 5.38 45.56 -49.04
N ARG A 42 5.33 44.80 -50.16
CA ARG A 42 5.53 44.92 -51.64
C ARG A 42 6.71 44.05 -52.12
N ASN A 43 6.52 43.34 -53.26
CA ASN A 43 7.42 42.34 -53.91
C ASN A 43 7.49 40.98 -53.16
N SER A 44 7.76 39.80 -53.75
CA SER A 44 7.75 39.23 -55.13
C SER A 44 8.06 37.71 -55.02
N THR A 45 7.76 36.75 -55.90
CA THR A 45 6.94 36.58 -57.14
C THR A 45 6.80 35.06 -57.43
N SER A 46 5.96 34.65 -58.41
CA SER A 46 6.07 33.42 -59.25
C SER A 46 6.36 32.05 -58.57
N SER A 47 5.49 31.02 -58.54
CA SER A 47 4.79 30.26 -59.62
C SER A 47 5.17 28.76 -59.52
N PRO A 48 4.42 27.79 -60.12
CA PRO A 48 4.18 26.52 -59.41
C PRO A 48 4.40 25.21 -60.20
N LYS A 49 3.99 24.10 -59.55
CA LYS A 49 3.57 22.76 -60.05
C LYS A 49 4.60 21.60 -60.03
N PRO A 50 4.13 20.32 -59.99
CA PRO A 50 4.86 19.20 -59.39
C PRO A 50 5.20 18.07 -60.38
N LEU A 51 5.82 17.00 -59.88
CA LEU A 51 5.89 15.70 -60.56
C LEU A 51 5.47 14.55 -59.63
N VAL A 52 4.83 13.55 -60.24
CA VAL A 52 4.44 12.26 -59.66
C VAL A 52 5.14 11.17 -60.46
N SER A 53 5.49 10.04 -59.84
CA SER A 53 5.94 8.84 -60.54
C SER A 53 5.22 7.59 -60.01
N PHE A 54 4.86 6.69 -60.93
CA PHE A 54 4.20 5.40 -60.68
C PHE A 54 5.15 4.23 -61.07
N PRO A 55 4.91 2.99 -60.60
CA PRO A 55 5.86 1.87 -60.69
C PRO A 55 5.57 0.92 -61.87
N SER A 56 6.48 -0.06 -62.13
CA SER A 56 6.25 -1.44 -62.65
C SER A 56 7.63 -2.20 -62.77
N PRO A 57 7.78 -3.42 -63.34
CA PRO A 57 7.67 -4.68 -62.55
C PRO A 57 8.73 -5.78 -62.87
N SER A 58 8.64 -6.95 -62.19
CA SER A 58 9.26 -8.28 -62.53
C SER A 58 10.81 -8.39 -62.44
N SER A 59 11.49 -9.52 -62.18
CA SER A 59 11.23 -10.88 -61.61
C SER A 59 12.61 -11.55 -61.29
N ALA A 60 12.86 -12.82 -60.90
CA ALA A 60 12.09 -14.07 -60.77
C ALA A 60 12.75 -15.11 -59.79
N ASN A 61 12.00 -16.18 -59.45
CA ASN A 61 12.37 -17.55 -59.04
C ASN A 61 13.75 -17.96 -58.41
N ARG A 62 13.67 -18.43 -57.14
CA ARG A 62 14.06 -19.79 -56.60
C ARG A 62 15.55 -20.26 -56.62
N PRO A 63 15.92 -21.33 -55.84
CA PRO A 63 15.57 -21.68 -54.43
C PRO A 63 16.76 -22.27 -53.60
N ARG A 64 16.55 -22.51 -52.28
CA ARG A 64 17.39 -23.35 -51.35
C ARG A 64 18.84 -22.84 -51.09
N SER A 65 19.57 -23.27 -50.04
CA SER A 65 19.21 -23.77 -48.69
C SER A 65 20.46 -24.02 -47.81
N SER A 66 20.83 -23.14 -46.86
CA SER A 66 21.62 -23.53 -45.65
C SER A 66 21.80 -22.41 -44.61
N TYR A 67 21.17 -22.59 -43.44
CA TYR A 67 21.73 -22.47 -42.08
C TYR A 67 22.47 -21.22 -41.52
N VAL A 68 22.08 -20.90 -40.26
CA VAL A 68 22.70 -20.04 -39.22
C VAL A 68 22.83 -18.53 -39.52
N GLY A 69 21.99 -17.74 -38.85
CA GLY A 69 22.09 -16.28 -38.79
C GLY A 69 21.03 -15.59 -37.91
N ALA A 70 20.44 -16.32 -36.95
CA ALA A 70 19.26 -15.87 -36.19
C ALA A 70 19.62 -14.85 -35.08
N GLY A 71 19.77 -13.58 -35.45
CA GLY A 71 19.95 -12.48 -34.49
C GLY A 71 18.73 -12.30 -33.57
N PRO A 72 18.91 -12.01 -32.26
CA PRO A 72 17.83 -12.03 -31.26
C PRO A 72 16.93 -10.78 -31.28
N ARG A 73 16.41 -10.38 -32.45
CA ARG A 73 15.55 -9.20 -32.64
C ARG A 73 14.06 -9.49 -32.88
N ALA A 74 13.66 -10.75 -33.03
CA ALA A 74 12.26 -11.12 -33.23
C ALA A 74 11.45 -11.26 -31.93
N ALA A 75 12.10 -11.53 -30.78
CA ALA A 75 11.42 -11.86 -29.53
C ALA A 75 10.75 -10.66 -28.83
N THR A 76 11.25 -9.43 -29.05
CA THR A 76 10.75 -8.22 -28.36
C THR A 76 9.46 -7.67 -28.95
N ALA A 77 9.16 -7.95 -30.22
CA ALA A 77 7.95 -7.45 -30.89
C ALA A 77 6.66 -8.20 -30.50
N ALA A 78 6.77 -9.41 -29.94
CA ALA A 78 5.63 -10.18 -29.46
C ALA A 78 5.15 -9.76 -28.06
N ALA A 79 6.00 -9.11 -27.27
CA ALA A 79 5.70 -8.72 -25.89
C ALA A 79 4.74 -7.52 -25.77
N SER A 80 4.56 -6.73 -26.83
CA SER A 80 3.69 -5.55 -26.85
C SER A 80 2.20 -5.86 -27.15
N ALA A 81 1.82 -7.14 -27.22
CA ALA A 81 0.42 -7.56 -27.47
C ALA A 81 -0.36 -7.90 -26.18
N SER A 82 0.31 -8.11 -25.05
CA SER A 82 -0.33 -8.19 -23.74
C SER A 82 -0.65 -6.78 -23.23
N GLY A 83 -1.91 -6.53 -22.87
CA GLY A 83 -2.30 -5.31 -22.15
C GLY A 83 -1.64 -5.22 -20.76
N PRO A 84 -1.79 -4.09 -20.04
CA PRO A 84 -1.08 -3.81 -18.79
C PRO A 84 -1.34 -4.89 -17.73
N ALA A 85 -0.40 -5.81 -17.58
CA ALA A 85 -0.45 -6.88 -16.58
C ALA A 85 -0.09 -6.32 -15.21
N PHE A 86 -0.79 -6.77 -14.17
CA PHE A 86 -0.60 -6.26 -12.81
C PHE A 86 0.73 -6.75 -12.20
N ALA A 87 1.80 -5.98 -12.43
CA ALA A 87 3.17 -6.36 -12.09
C ALA A 87 3.40 -6.61 -10.57
N HIS A 88 2.51 -6.10 -9.73
CA HIS A 88 2.59 -6.22 -8.27
C HIS A 88 1.77 -7.36 -7.67
N ASN A 89 1.05 -8.15 -8.49
CA ASN A 89 0.11 -9.16 -8.02
C ASN A 89 0.74 -10.16 -7.03
N ALA A 90 1.94 -10.69 -7.34
CA ALA A 90 2.63 -11.65 -6.50
C ALA A 90 3.06 -11.10 -5.12
N ARG A 91 3.38 -9.80 -5.01
CA ARG A 91 3.72 -9.17 -3.71
C ARG A 91 2.49 -8.99 -2.84
N LEU A 92 1.37 -8.63 -3.45
CA LEU A 92 0.09 -8.48 -2.75
C LEU A 92 -0.51 -9.84 -2.39
N ALA A 93 -0.38 -10.86 -3.23
CA ALA A 93 -0.74 -12.23 -2.89
C ALA A 93 0.07 -12.75 -1.68
N ALA A 94 1.38 -12.52 -1.64
CA ALA A 94 2.23 -12.91 -0.51
C ALA A 94 1.87 -12.20 0.82
N ALA A 95 1.18 -11.06 0.76
CA ALA A 95 0.64 -10.34 1.91
C ALA A 95 -0.77 -10.81 2.29
N LEU A 96 -1.68 -10.82 1.31
CA LEU A 96 -3.12 -10.95 1.51
C LEU A 96 -3.61 -12.39 1.55
N VAL A 97 -2.93 -13.35 0.89
CA VAL A 97 -3.34 -14.76 0.94
C VAL A 97 -3.11 -15.38 2.32
N PRO A 98 -1.95 -15.18 3.00
CA PRO A 98 -1.80 -15.65 4.39
C PRO A 98 -2.74 -14.93 5.37
N ALA A 99 -2.99 -13.63 5.14
CA ALA A 99 -3.95 -12.88 5.94
C ALA A 99 -5.40 -13.42 5.77
N ALA A 100 -5.82 -13.70 4.53
CA ALA A 100 -7.12 -14.31 4.25
C ALA A 100 -7.25 -15.71 4.87
N ALA A 101 -6.19 -16.53 4.82
CA ALA A 101 -6.17 -17.84 5.46
C ALA A 101 -6.33 -17.73 6.99
N PHE A 102 -5.68 -16.75 7.64
CA PHE A 102 -5.85 -16.50 9.07
C PHE A 102 -7.24 -15.95 9.42
N LEU A 103 -7.84 -15.10 8.58
CA LEU A 103 -9.22 -14.64 8.77
C LEU A 103 -10.25 -15.78 8.62
N LEU A 104 -10.00 -16.73 7.72
CA LEU A 104 -10.81 -17.95 7.59
C LEU A 104 -10.69 -18.86 8.83
N ASP A 105 -9.50 -19.00 9.41
CA ASP A 105 -9.26 -19.76 10.64
C ASP A 105 -9.97 -19.11 11.85
N LEU A 106 -9.79 -17.80 12.05
CA LEU A 106 -10.48 -17.01 13.07
C LEU A 106 -12.02 -17.00 12.91
N GLY A 107 -12.51 -16.96 11.67
CA GLY A 107 -13.94 -16.92 11.36
C GLY A 107 -14.62 -18.29 11.34
N GLY A 108 -13.85 -19.37 11.22
CA GLY A 108 -14.30 -20.75 11.23
C GLY A 108 -15.35 -21.10 10.17
N LEU A 109 -16.15 -22.12 10.48
CA LEU A 109 -17.17 -22.69 9.59
C LEU A 109 -18.15 -21.67 8.96
N PRO A 110 -18.76 -20.70 9.70
CA PRO A 110 -19.75 -19.81 9.10
C PRO A 110 -19.14 -18.86 8.07
N VAL A 111 -17.95 -18.31 8.35
CA VAL A 111 -17.22 -17.41 7.44
C VAL A 111 -16.73 -18.19 6.21
N PHE A 112 -16.19 -19.39 6.42
CA PHE A 112 -15.82 -20.29 5.32
C PHE A 112 -17.01 -20.64 4.42
N ALA A 113 -18.17 -21.00 5.00
CA ALA A 113 -19.35 -21.39 4.24
C ALA A 113 -19.91 -20.24 3.38
N VAL A 114 -20.00 -19.03 3.94
CA VAL A 114 -20.45 -17.84 3.20
C VAL A 114 -19.50 -17.51 2.05
N LEU A 115 -18.18 -17.55 2.28
CA LEU A 115 -17.20 -17.30 1.23
C LEU A 115 -17.19 -18.40 0.16
N ALA A 116 -17.30 -19.67 0.53
CA ALA A 116 -17.35 -20.79 -0.41
C ALA A 116 -18.57 -20.69 -1.35
N ILE A 117 -19.75 -20.41 -0.81
CA ILE A 117 -20.99 -20.22 -1.59
C ILE A 117 -20.89 -18.97 -2.47
N GLY A 118 -20.40 -17.85 -1.92
CA GLY A 118 -20.24 -16.59 -2.64
C GLY A 118 -19.24 -16.68 -3.80
N LEU A 119 -18.09 -17.33 -3.60
CA LEU A 119 -17.09 -17.55 -4.64
C LEU A 119 -17.58 -18.54 -5.70
N ALA A 120 -18.33 -19.59 -5.33
CA ALA A 120 -18.96 -20.49 -6.30
C ALA A 120 -19.99 -19.76 -7.18
N ALA A 121 -20.79 -18.86 -6.60
CA ALA A 121 -21.71 -18.01 -7.35
C ALA A 121 -20.98 -17.00 -8.26
N ALA A 122 -19.92 -16.36 -7.77
CA ALA A 122 -19.10 -15.44 -8.56
C ALA A 122 -18.41 -16.15 -9.75
N TYR A 123 -17.93 -17.38 -9.55
CA TYR A 123 -17.37 -18.22 -10.60
C TYR A 123 -18.41 -18.61 -11.65
N LEU A 124 -19.61 -19.02 -11.24
CA LEU A 124 -20.71 -19.33 -12.16
C LEU A 124 -21.11 -18.11 -13.01
N LEU A 125 -21.15 -16.92 -12.41
CA LEU A 125 -21.45 -15.68 -13.13
C LEU A 125 -20.35 -15.29 -14.13
N ASP A 126 -19.07 -15.49 -13.82
CA ASP A 126 -17.98 -15.25 -14.78
C ASP A 126 -17.95 -16.29 -15.92
N ALA A 127 -18.25 -17.56 -15.61
CA ALA A 127 -18.44 -18.60 -16.61
C ALA A 127 -19.59 -18.27 -17.60
N LEU A 128 -20.66 -17.65 -17.10
CA LEU A 128 -21.76 -17.08 -17.91
C LEU A 128 -21.41 -15.73 -18.58
N GLN A 129 -20.16 -15.26 -18.48
CA GLN A 129 -19.66 -13.97 -18.96
C GLN A 129 -20.34 -12.72 -18.36
N LEU A 130 -21.08 -12.87 -17.26
CA LEU A 130 -21.72 -11.79 -16.50
C LEU A 130 -20.71 -11.12 -15.56
N ARG A 131 -19.65 -10.55 -16.15
CA ARG A 131 -18.47 -9.99 -15.45
C ARG A 131 -18.81 -8.99 -14.35
N GLN A 132 -19.78 -8.10 -14.59
CA GLN A 132 -20.25 -7.15 -13.58
C GLN A 132 -20.98 -7.86 -12.43
N GLY A 133 -21.79 -8.88 -12.72
CA GLY A 133 -22.44 -9.72 -11.72
C GLY A 133 -21.41 -10.43 -10.84
N SER A 134 -20.42 -11.10 -11.44
CA SER A 134 -19.31 -11.76 -10.72
C SER A 134 -18.58 -10.78 -9.79
N PHE A 135 -18.22 -9.59 -10.28
CA PHE A 135 -17.59 -8.53 -9.48
C PHE A 135 -18.43 -8.13 -8.25
N PHE A 136 -19.73 -7.86 -8.43
CA PHE A 136 -20.60 -7.51 -7.30
C PHE A 136 -20.82 -8.70 -6.33
N THR A 137 -20.85 -9.93 -6.83
CA THR A 137 -20.97 -11.13 -5.98
C THR A 137 -19.72 -11.36 -5.12
N VAL A 138 -18.51 -11.06 -5.60
CA VAL A 138 -17.28 -11.11 -4.76
C VAL A 138 -17.38 -10.12 -3.59
N TRP A 139 -17.78 -8.87 -3.87
CA TRP A 139 -17.96 -7.86 -2.82
C TRP A 139 -19.10 -8.19 -1.85
N ALA A 140 -20.23 -8.72 -2.34
CA ALA A 140 -21.33 -9.17 -1.50
C ALA A 140 -20.94 -10.37 -0.62
N ALA A 141 -20.10 -11.28 -1.13
CA ALA A 141 -19.58 -12.41 -0.37
C ALA A 141 -18.65 -11.97 0.77
N LEU A 142 -17.75 -11.01 0.52
CA LEU A 142 -16.89 -10.42 1.55
C LEU A 142 -17.71 -9.69 2.62
N LEU A 143 -18.68 -8.86 2.23
CA LEU A 143 -19.54 -8.16 3.17
C LEU A 143 -20.39 -9.12 4.03
N ALA A 144 -20.91 -10.19 3.43
CA ALA A 144 -21.63 -11.23 4.16
C ALA A 144 -20.71 -12.04 5.09
N ALA A 145 -19.44 -12.24 4.71
CA ALA A 145 -18.43 -12.90 5.53
C ALA A 145 -18.05 -12.04 6.74
N ASP A 146 -17.90 -10.72 6.58
CA ASP A 146 -17.66 -9.78 7.69
C ASP A 146 -18.83 -9.78 8.69
N VAL A 147 -20.07 -9.86 8.20
CA VAL A 147 -21.27 -9.99 9.05
C VAL A 147 -21.27 -11.33 9.79
N ALA A 148 -20.94 -12.44 9.12
CA ALA A 148 -20.82 -13.76 9.76
C ALA A 148 -19.69 -13.79 10.82
N PHE A 149 -18.57 -13.14 10.54
CA PHE A 149 -17.45 -12.96 11.47
C PHE A 149 -17.88 -12.14 12.68
N PHE A 150 -18.61 -11.03 12.49
CA PHE A 150 -19.13 -10.19 13.56
C PHE A 150 -20.04 -10.96 14.53
N PHE A 151 -21.00 -11.75 14.02
CA PHE A 151 -21.85 -12.57 14.87
C PHE A 151 -21.05 -13.66 15.61
N SER A 152 -20.09 -14.31 14.93
CA SER A 152 -19.23 -15.33 15.54
C SER A 152 -18.37 -14.76 16.67
N ALA A 153 -17.80 -13.56 16.46
CA ALA A 153 -17.01 -12.85 17.47
C ALA A 153 -17.87 -12.34 18.64
N SER A 154 -19.09 -11.86 18.37
CA SER A 154 -20.04 -11.37 19.39
C SER A 154 -20.55 -12.47 20.32
N LEU A 155 -20.60 -13.72 19.83
CA LEU A 155 -20.91 -14.93 20.61
C LEU A 155 -19.70 -15.46 21.40
N SER A 156 -18.50 -14.91 21.21
CA SER A 156 -17.27 -15.38 21.85
C SER A 156 -16.96 -14.69 23.18
N SER A 157 -16.26 -15.40 24.07
CA SER A 157 -15.83 -14.88 25.38
C SER A 157 -14.89 -13.66 25.29
N ALA A 158 -14.28 -13.39 24.13
CA ALA A 158 -13.41 -12.23 23.92
C ALA A 158 -14.17 -10.90 24.02
N ALA A 159 -15.41 -10.87 23.49
CA ALA A 159 -16.28 -9.70 23.55
C ALA A 159 -16.62 -9.28 24.99
N ALA A 160 -16.78 -10.27 25.89
CA ALA A 160 -17.03 -10.05 27.30
C ALA A 160 -15.79 -9.58 28.08
N ALA A 161 -14.58 -9.91 27.62
CA ALA A 161 -13.34 -9.53 28.29
C ALA A 161 -12.95 -8.06 28.04
N SER A 162 -13.09 -7.56 26.81
CA SER A 162 -12.86 -6.14 26.51
C SER A 162 -13.47 -5.68 25.18
N LEU A 163 -14.53 -4.87 25.27
CA LEU A 163 -15.17 -4.23 24.12
C LEU A 163 -14.19 -3.45 23.21
N PRO A 164 -13.30 -2.54 23.69
CA PRO A 164 -12.47 -1.74 22.79
C PRO A 164 -11.45 -2.57 21.99
N LEU A 165 -10.87 -3.62 22.58
CA LEU A 165 -9.98 -4.52 21.84
C LEU A 165 -10.75 -5.39 20.85
N THR A 166 -11.97 -5.81 21.19
CA THR A 166 -12.85 -6.55 20.28
C THR A 166 -13.25 -5.70 19.07
N VAL A 167 -13.59 -4.42 19.29
CA VAL A 167 -13.88 -3.47 18.21
C VAL A 167 -12.65 -3.21 17.33
N LEU A 168 -11.46 -3.03 17.92
CA LEU A 168 -10.21 -2.86 17.15
C LEU A 168 -9.85 -4.12 16.32
N ALA A 169 -10.05 -5.32 16.88
CA ALA A 169 -9.83 -6.56 16.15
C ALA A 169 -10.82 -6.72 14.98
N LEU A 170 -12.11 -6.44 15.21
CA LEU A 170 -13.14 -6.44 14.16
C LEU A 170 -12.85 -5.42 13.05
N LEU A 171 -12.37 -4.22 13.40
CA LEU A 171 -11.96 -3.20 12.43
C LEU A 171 -10.75 -3.65 11.61
N LEU A 172 -9.75 -4.30 12.21
CA LEU A 172 -8.59 -4.86 11.49
C LEU A 172 -8.99 -6.00 10.54
N CYS A 173 -9.92 -6.85 10.96
CA CYS A 173 -10.49 -7.90 10.11
C CYS A 173 -11.24 -7.28 8.91
N ALA A 174 -12.13 -6.33 9.14
CA ALA A 174 -12.91 -5.65 8.11
C ALA A 174 -12.04 -4.81 7.16
N GLU A 175 -11.01 -4.10 7.67
CA GLU A 175 -10.02 -3.40 6.84
C GLU A 175 -9.31 -4.39 5.92
N THR A 176 -8.86 -5.53 6.45
CA THR A 176 -8.17 -6.54 5.65
C THR A 176 -9.11 -7.20 4.63
N SER A 177 -10.34 -7.50 5.00
CA SER A 177 -11.40 -8.02 4.11
C SER A 177 -11.66 -7.05 2.95
N PHE A 178 -11.76 -5.75 3.25
CA PHE A 178 -11.84 -4.69 2.25
C PHE A 178 -10.59 -4.63 1.34
N LEU A 179 -9.37 -4.74 1.89
CA LEU A 179 -8.14 -4.78 1.07
C LEU A 179 -8.06 -6.04 0.18
N ILE A 180 -8.57 -7.19 0.65
CA ILE A 180 -8.75 -8.40 -0.17
C ILE A 180 -9.75 -8.12 -1.30
N GLY A 181 -10.87 -7.43 -1.03
CA GLY A 181 -11.84 -6.99 -2.03
C GLY A 181 -11.26 -6.03 -3.07
N VAL A 182 -10.43 -5.07 -2.65
CA VAL A 182 -9.69 -4.17 -3.56
C VAL A 182 -8.69 -4.95 -4.42
N TRP A 183 -7.96 -5.90 -3.85
CA TRP A 183 -7.02 -6.75 -4.59
C TRP A 183 -7.72 -7.71 -5.56
N ALA A 184 -8.89 -8.24 -5.20
CA ALA A 184 -9.75 -9.01 -6.10
C ALA A 184 -10.31 -8.13 -7.24
N SER A 185 -10.71 -6.89 -6.94
CA SER A 185 -11.18 -5.91 -7.93
C SER A 185 -10.14 -5.64 -9.02
N LEU A 186 -8.85 -5.58 -8.67
CA LEU A 186 -7.75 -5.41 -9.61
C LEU A 186 -7.55 -6.59 -10.58
N GLN A 187 -8.11 -7.77 -10.31
CA GLN A 187 -8.01 -8.93 -11.21
C GLN A 187 -8.97 -8.84 -12.41
N PHE A 188 -10.06 -8.08 -12.30
CA PHE A 188 -11.08 -7.96 -13.35
C PHE A 188 -10.57 -7.11 -14.52
N ARG A 189 -10.07 -7.76 -15.59
CA ARG A 189 -9.51 -7.07 -16.78
C ARG A 189 -10.45 -6.03 -17.43
N TRP A 190 -11.77 -6.13 -17.22
CA TRP A 190 -12.73 -5.11 -17.66
C TRP A 190 -12.48 -3.75 -16.98
N ILE A 191 -12.33 -3.69 -15.65
CA ILE A 191 -12.16 -2.41 -14.93
C ILE A 191 -10.81 -1.75 -15.25
N GLN A 192 -9.78 -2.56 -15.54
CA GLN A 192 -8.46 -2.11 -16.02
C GLN A 192 -8.53 -1.37 -17.38
N LEU A 193 -9.43 -1.78 -18.26
CA LEU A 193 -9.58 -1.21 -19.59
C LEU A 193 -10.51 0.01 -19.62
N GLU A 194 -11.57 -0.01 -18.80
CA GLU A 194 -12.58 1.05 -18.80
C GLU A 194 -12.18 2.25 -17.92
N ASN A 195 -11.54 2.01 -16.76
CA ASN A 195 -11.23 3.05 -15.77
C ASN A 195 -9.79 2.93 -15.21
N PRO A 196 -8.74 3.07 -16.05
CA PRO A 196 -7.34 2.89 -15.63
C PRO A 196 -6.89 3.85 -14.50
N THR A 197 -7.51 5.03 -14.38
CA THR A 197 -7.27 5.98 -13.28
C THR A 197 -7.75 5.44 -11.93
N ILE A 198 -8.93 4.79 -11.89
CA ILE A 198 -9.45 4.13 -10.69
C ILE A 198 -8.53 2.96 -10.32
N VAL A 199 -8.11 2.16 -11.30
CA VAL A 199 -7.23 1.00 -11.08
C VAL A 199 -5.85 1.42 -10.55
N ALA A 200 -5.28 2.53 -11.01
CA ALA A 200 -4.06 3.13 -10.43
C ALA A 200 -4.28 3.63 -8.99
N ALA A 201 -5.45 4.22 -8.69
CA ALA A 201 -5.79 4.65 -7.33
C ALA A 201 -5.99 3.45 -6.37
N LEU A 202 -6.57 2.34 -6.85
CA LEU A 202 -6.70 1.10 -6.09
C LEU A 202 -5.34 0.40 -5.86
N GLU A 203 -4.43 0.43 -6.85
CA GLU A 203 -3.03 0.00 -6.65
C GLU A 203 -2.36 0.85 -5.53
N ARG A 204 -2.50 2.18 -5.57
CA ARG A 204 -1.98 3.08 -4.52
C ARG A 204 -2.59 2.78 -3.14
N LEU A 205 -3.90 2.55 -3.08
CA LEU A 205 -4.61 2.26 -1.83
C LEU A 205 -4.08 0.97 -1.17
N LEU A 206 -3.88 -0.10 -1.95
CA LEU A 206 -3.26 -1.33 -1.44
C LEU A 206 -1.83 -1.08 -0.94
N PHE A 207 -1.00 -0.39 -1.73
CA PHE A 207 0.37 -0.07 -1.33
C PHE A 207 0.43 0.84 -0.09
N ALA A 208 -0.60 1.66 0.17
CA ALA A 208 -0.70 2.51 1.35
C ALA A 208 -1.16 1.74 2.61
N CYS A 209 -2.15 0.85 2.51
CA CYS A 209 -2.79 0.22 3.67
C CYS A 209 -2.25 -1.19 4.00
N VAL A 210 -1.84 -1.99 3.02
CA VAL A 210 -1.31 -3.36 3.26
C VAL A 210 -0.11 -3.39 4.22
N PRO A 211 0.90 -2.49 4.16
CA PRO A 211 1.99 -2.50 5.14
C PRO A 211 1.62 -1.97 6.54
N ILE A 212 0.35 -1.63 6.77
CA ILE A 212 -0.22 -1.29 8.09
C ILE A 212 -1.04 -2.47 8.62
N ALA A 213 -1.99 -2.99 7.83
CA ALA A 213 -2.88 -4.08 8.25
C ALA A 213 -2.16 -5.45 8.34
N ALA A 214 -1.34 -5.80 7.35
CA ALA A 214 -0.74 -7.13 7.28
C ALA A 214 0.26 -7.45 8.42
N PRO A 215 1.15 -6.54 8.87
CA PRO A 215 2.00 -6.79 10.03
C PRO A 215 1.22 -7.11 11.31
N ALA A 216 0.08 -6.45 11.53
CA ALA A 216 -0.75 -6.67 12.71
C ALA A 216 -1.39 -8.08 12.69
N LEU A 217 -1.96 -8.51 11.56
CA LEU A 217 -2.51 -9.87 11.43
C LEU A 217 -1.43 -10.96 11.49
N PHE A 218 -0.28 -10.77 10.84
CA PHE A 218 0.83 -11.74 10.91
C PHE A 218 1.38 -11.86 12.34
N THR A 219 1.40 -10.75 13.09
CA THR A 219 1.74 -10.78 14.52
C THR A 219 0.69 -11.54 15.32
N TRP A 220 -0.60 -11.26 15.13
CA TRP A 220 -1.68 -11.95 15.84
C TRP A 220 -1.64 -13.46 15.57
N ALA A 221 -1.48 -13.90 14.32
CA ALA A 221 -1.32 -15.31 13.96
C ALA A 221 -0.12 -15.97 14.66
N LEU A 222 1.06 -15.34 14.63
CA LEU A 222 2.26 -15.88 15.25
C LEU A 222 2.16 -15.91 16.79
N VAL A 223 1.56 -14.88 17.39
CA VAL A 223 1.32 -14.78 18.84
C VAL A 223 0.31 -15.82 19.33
N SER A 224 -0.72 -16.14 18.54
CA SER A 224 -1.66 -17.22 18.85
C SER A 224 -0.97 -18.61 18.87
N ALA A 225 0.12 -18.78 18.12
CA ALA A 225 0.86 -20.04 18.06
C ALA A 225 2.06 -20.13 19.05
N VAL A 226 2.74 -19.01 19.33
CA VAL A 226 4.02 -18.97 20.08
C VAL A 226 3.90 -18.22 21.42
N GLY A 227 2.82 -17.46 21.63
CA GLY A 227 2.55 -16.70 22.84
C GLY A 227 3.04 -15.25 22.82
N MET A 228 2.60 -14.48 23.83
CA MET A 228 2.78 -13.03 23.90
C MET A 228 4.21 -12.54 24.20
N ALA A 229 5.10 -13.39 24.74
CA ALA A 229 6.33 -12.95 25.41
C ALA A 229 7.25 -12.07 24.55
N ASN A 230 7.38 -12.36 23.25
CA ASN A 230 8.22 -11.59 22.31
C ASN A 230 7.39 -10.86 21.24
N ALA A 231 6.08 -10.70 21.45
CA ALA A 231 5.13 -10.21 20.44
C ALA A 231 5.54 -8.87 19.80
N SER A 232 6.15 -7.97 20.57
CA SER A 232 6.63 -6.67 20.10
C SER A 232 7.79 -6.77 19.12
N TYR A 233 8.73 -7.70 19.32
CA TYR A 233 9.82 -7.97 18.38
C TYR A 233 9.33 -8.64 17.10
N TYR A 234 8.37 -9.56 17.21
CA TYR A 234 7.70 -10.16 16.04
C TYR A 234 7.00 -9.09 15.20
N PHE A 235 6.25 -8.20 15.84
CA PHE A 235 5.58 -7.08 15.18
C PHE A 235 6.55 -6.12 14.50
N ALA A 236 7.60 -5.67 15.19
CA ALA A 236 8.66 -4.86 14.58
C ALA A 236 9.28 -5.54 13.35
N THR A 237 9.51 -6.86 13.42
CA THR A 237 10.08 -7.66 12.32
C THR A 237 9.15 -7.67 11.11
N PHE A 238 7.86 -7.92 11.31
CA PHE A 238 6.88 -7.83 10.22
C PHE A 238 6.78 -6.42 9.66
N CYS A 239 6.70 -5.37 10.50
CA CYS A 239 6.69 -3.98 10.04
C CYS A 239 7.90 -3.65 9.13
N MET A 240 9.11 -4.10 9.49
CA MET A 240 10.30 -3.94 8.65
C MET A 240 10.20 -4.69 7.32
N VAL A 241 9.74 -5.95 7.33
CA VAL A 241 9.56 -6.76 6.10
C VAL A 241 8.53 -6.14 5.16
N PHE A 242 7.38 -5.71 5.69
CA PHE A 242 6.33 -5.08 4.89
C PHE A 242 6.73 -3.68 4.38
N TYR A 243 7.45 -2.89 5.18
CA TYR A 243 8.06 -1.62 4.73
C TYR A 243 9.01 -1.83 3.54
N TRP A 244 9.84 -2.88 3.59
CA TRP A 244 10.74 -3.23 2.47
C TRP A 244 9.99 -3.62 1.19
N LEU A 245 8.89 -4.37 1.32
CA LEU A 245 8.09 -4.82 0.20
C LEU A 245 7.33 -3.67 -0.47
N PHE A 246 6.68 -2.80 0.32
CA PHE A 246 5.70 -1.83 -0.18
C PHE A 246 6.21 -0.37 -0.18
N SER A 247 6.95 0.08 0.84
CA SER A 247 7.26 1.50 1.04
C SER A 247 8.49 2.02 0.27
N ILE A 248 9.29 1.14 -0.33
CA ILE A 248 10.34 1.53 -1.29
C ILE A 248 9.68 2.11 -2.55
N PRO A 249 10.12 3.26 -3.10
CA PRO A 249 9.51 3.88 -4.27
C PRO A 249 9.51 2.95 -5.49
N ARG A 250 8.32 2.81 -6.12
CA ARG A 250 8.05 1.94 -7.27
C ARG A 250 7.12 2.66 -8.24
N ARG A 251 7.29 2.41 -9.53
CA ARG A 251 6.39 2.89 -10.60
C ARG A 251 5.06 2.11 -10.57
N SER A 252 3.95 2.76 -10.89
CA SER A 252 2.64 2.10 -11.02
C SER A 252 2.59 1.11 -12.18
N SER A 253 1.81 0.04 -12.04
CA SER A 253 1.53 -0.93 -13.11
C SER A 253 0.67 -0.35 -14.23
N PHE A 254 -0.04 0.76 -13.97
CA PHE A 254 -1.11 1.29 -14.84
C PHE A 254 -0.84 2.70 -15.38
N ASN A 255 0.28 3.34 -15.01
CA ASN A 255 0.72 4.61 -15.59
C ASN A 255 1.41 4.36 -16.95
N SER A 256 0.75 4.76 -18.04
CA SER A 256 1.19 4.52 -19.43
C SER A 256 2.35 5.41 -19.91
N ARG A 257 3.01 6.17 -19.02
CA ARG A 257 4.17 7.00 -19.36
C ARG A 257 5.36 6.11 -19.72
N LYS A 258 5.98 6.35 -20.89
CA LYS A 258 7.06 5.53 -21.49
C LYS A 258 8.04 4.97 -20.46
N GLN A 259 8.23 3.65 -20.50
CA GLN A 259 9.12 2.88 -19.62
C GLN A 259 10.54 3.48 -19.50
N ASP A 260 11.05 4.08 -20.59
CA ASP A 260 12.41 4.61 -20.69
C ASP A 260 12.58 6.06 -20.20
N ALA A 261 11.50 6.72 -19.75
CA ALA A 261 11.62 8.03 -19.12
C ALA A 261 12.39 7.92 -17.77
N PRO A 262 13.23 8.90 -17.40
CA PRO A 262 13.71 9.01 -16.03
C PRO A 262 12.51 9.16 -15.10
N MET A 263 12.53 8.49 -13.94
CA MET A 263 11.39 8.52 -13.02
C MET A 263 11.26 9.92 -12.42
N LEU A 264 10.18 10.62 -12.76
CA LEU A 264 9.83 11.89 -12.13
C LEU A 264 9.08 11.60 -10.82
N ASP A 265 9.23 12.50 -9.83
CA ASP A 265 8.69 12.38 -8.46
C ASP A 265 7.17 12.10 -8.38
N SER A 266 6.43 12.32 -9.47
CA SER A 266 4.97 12.10 -9.59
C SER A 266 4.57 10.73 -10.17
N ASP A 267 5.52 9.92 -10.67
CA ASP A 267 5.24 8.63 -11.33
C ASP A 267 5.32 7.42 -10.36
N GLY A 268 5.56 7.67 -9.06
CA GLY A 268 5.60 6.66 -8.00
C GLY A 268 4.22 6.30 -7.43
N ILE A 269 4.03 5.04 -7.01
CA ILE A 269 2.77 4.55 -6.42
C ILE A 269 2.45 5.31 -5.12
N LEU A 270 3.42 5.40 -4.20
CA LEU A 270 3.31 6.14 -2.94
C LEU A 270 3.75 7.60 -3.15
N GLY A 271 3.14 8.53 -2.42
CA GLY A 271 3.63 9.90 -2.30
C GLY A 271 4.47 10.11 -1.03
N PRO A 272 4.87 11.37 -0.77
CA PRO A 272 5.58 11.75 0.45
C PRO A 272 4.80 11.43 1.73
N LEU A 273 3.47 11.61 1.73
CA LEU A 273 2.63 11.42 2.90
C LEU A 273 2.54 9.94 3.30
N GLU A 274 2.27 9.04 2.36
CA GLU A 274 2.22 7.59 2.65
C GLU A 274 3.60 7.07 3.06
N SER A 275 4.67 7.52 2.38
CA SER A 275 6.05 7.19 2.73
C SER A 275 6.43 7.66 4.14
N CYS A 276 5.93 8.83 4.57
CA CYS A 276 6.07 9.35 5.92
C CYS A 276 5.27 8.54 6.95
N VAL A 277 4.00 8.24 6.67
CA VAL A 277 3.15 7.41 7.54
C VAL A 277 3.76 6.02 7.76
N HIS A 278 4.26 5.36 6.71
CA HIS A 278 4.95 4.06 6.85
C HIS A 278 6.24 4.16 7.65
N SER A 279 6.98 5.27 7.50
CA SER A 279 8.19 5.55 8.25
C SER A 279 7.91 5.75 9.75
N LEU A 280 6.85 6.50 10.09
CA LEU A 280 6.41 6.64 11.48
C LEU A 280 5.85 5.33 12.04
N TYR A 281 5.15 4.54 11.21
CA TYR A 281 4.56 3.27 11.60
C TYR A 281 5.64 2.25 12.03
N VAL A 282 6.67 2.03 11.20
CA VAL A 282 7.75 1.07 11.49
C VAL A 282 8.61 1.48 12.69
N LEU A 283 8.76 2.78 12.97
CA LEU A 283 9.53 3.29 14.10
C LEU A 283 8.76 3.25 15.44
N PHE A 284 7.53 3.77 15.46
CA PHE A 284 6.85 4.09 16.71
C PHE A 284 5.81 3.06 17.13
N VAL A 285 5.11 2.41 16.20
CA VAL A 285 3.97 1.55 16.54
C VAL A 285 4.38 0.25 17.25
N PRO A 286 5.51 -0.40 16.93
CA PRO A 286 6.05 -1.49 17.75
C PRO A 286 6.43 -1.06 19.17
N VAL A 287 7.02 0.14 19.33
CA VAL A 287 7.40 0.70 20.64
C VAL A 287 6.16 1.01 21.48
N LEU A 288 5.12 1.60 20.88
CA LEU A 288 3.83 1.83 21.53
C LEU A 288 3.13 0.52 21.92
N PHE A 289 3.19 -0.51 21.07
CA PHE A 289 2.64 -1.83 21.37
C PHE A 289 3.36 -2.52 22.55
N HIS A 290 4.70 -2.44 22.60
CA HIS A 290 5.46 -2.87 23.78
C HIS A 290 5.07 -2.06 25.03
N ALA A 291 5.00 -0.73 24.92
CA ALA A 291 4.66 0.15 26.03
C ALA A 291 3.26 -0.15 26.62
N VAL A 292 2.25 -0.36 25.78
CA VAL A 292 0.87 -0.63 26.23
C VAL A 292 0.73 -2.04 26.84
N SER A 293 1.40 -3.04 26.26
CA SER A 293 1.38 -4.43 26.75
C SER A 293 2.12 -4.57 28.09
N HIS A 294 3.29 -3.96 28.22
CA HIS A 294 4.15 -4.07 29.41
C HIS A 294 4.06 -2.84 30.34
N ARG A 295 2.97 -2.08 30.28
CA ARG A 295 2.80 -0.77 30.96
C ARG A 295 3.12 -0.73 32.46
N ALA A 296 3.01 -1.86 33.16
CA ALA A 296 3.31 -1.97 34.58
C ALA A 296 4.81 -2.14 34.90
N THR A 297 5.64 -2.52 33.92
CA THR A 297 7.05 -2.89 34.11
C THR A 297 8.04 -2.07 33.27
N LEU A 298 7.57 -1.13 32.43
CA LEU A 298 8.43 -0.36 31.51
C LEU A 298 9.63 0.32 32.20
N PHE A 299 9.40 0.88 33.39
CA PHE A 299 10.38 1.66 34.14
C PHE A 299 10.80 1.00 35.47
N THR A 300 10.47 -0.27 35.69
CA THR A 300 10.88 -1.00 36.91
C THR A 300 12.31 -1.56 36.81
N SER A 301 12.95 -1.49 35.64
CA SER A 301 14.32 -1.96 35.42
C SER A 301 15.01 -1.16 34.33
N LEU A 302 16.36 -1.18 34.29
CA LEU A 302 17.10 -0.62 33.15
C LEU A 302 17.02 -1.53 31.92
N ALA A 303 16.80 -2.84 32.11
CA ALA A 303 16.61 -3.81 31.03
C ALA A 303 15.38 -3.49 30.17
N SER A 304 14.23 -3.21 30.78
CA SER A 304 13.00 -2.81 30.06
C SER A 304 13.18 -1.49 29.30
N VAL A 305 13.96 -0.55 29.82
CA VAL A 305 14.35 0.68 29.07
C VAL A 305 15.24 0.33 27.87
N CYS A 306 16.23 -0.55 28.04
CA CYS A 306 17.03 -1.07 26.92
C CYS A 306 16.18 -1.78 25.86
N GLU A 307 15.13 -2.53 26.25
CA GLU A 307 14.21 -3.16 25.31
C GLU A 307 13.43 -2.13 24.47
N LEU A 308 12.89 -1.07 25.07
CA LEU A 308 12.25 0.02 24.31
C LEU A 308 13.24 0.73 23.37
N LEU A 309 14.48 0.96 23.81
CA LEU A 309 15.53 1.57 23.00
C LEU A 309 15.91 0.69 21.81
N LEU A 310 16.11 -0.62 22.01
CA LEU A 310 16.37 -1.57 20.92
C LEU A 310 15.20 -1.62 19.94
N LEU A 311 13.98 -1.66 20.44
CA LEU A 311 12.77 -1.73 19.63
C LEU A 311 12.51 -0.45 18.79
N PHE A 312 13.11 0.68 19.14
CA PHE A 312 13.15 1.90 18.31
C PHE A 312 14.37 1.93 17.38
N PHE A 313 15.58 1.72 17.91
CA PHE A 313 16.80 1.94 17.15
C PHE A 313 17.11 0.83 16.13
N ILE A 314 16.59 -0.40 16.30
CA ILE A 314 16.71 -1.46 15.28
C ILE A 314 15.90 -1.11 14.02
N PRO A 315 14.57 -0.82 14.08
CA PRO A 315 13.84 -0.37 12.89
C PRO A 315 14.37 0.95 12.32
N PHE A 316 14.95 1.84 13.14
CA PHE A 316 15.62 3.05 12.66
C PHE A 316 16.89 2.74 11.84
N LEU A 317 17.78 1.88 12.32
CA LEU A 317 18.95 1.41 11.56
C LEU A 317 18.53 0.70 10.27
N PHE A 318 17.49 -0.13 10.33
CA PHE A 318 16.89 -0.77 9.15
C PHE A 318 16.35 0.27 8.15
N GLN A 319 15.68 1.34 8.62
CA GLN A 319 15.15 2.39 7.76
C GLN A 319 16.28 3.22 7.12
N LEU A 320 17.36 3.51 7.86
CA LEU A 320 18.58 4.12 7.31
C LEU A 320 19.23 3.22 6.25
N TYR A 321 19.25 1.90 6.45
CA TYR A 321 19.67 0.96 5.41
C TYR A 321 18.72 0.95 4.20
N ALA A 322 17.40 0.91 4.40
CA ALA A 322 16.40 0.97 3.33
C ALA A 322 16.43 2.30 2.55
N SER A 323 16.90 3.38 3.18
CA SER A 323 17.12 4.66 2.53
C SER A 323 18.12 4.58 1.36
N THR A 324 19.08 3.64 1.39
CA THR A 324 20.03 3.40 0.28
C THR A 324 19.33 2.95 -1.00
N ARG A 325 18.12 2.37 -0.88
CA ARG A 325 17.24 2.00 -1.98
C ARG A 325 16.12 3.00 -2.23
N GLY A 326 16.23 4.20 -1.66
CA GLY A 326 15.29 5.31 -1.88
C GLY A 326 14.11 5.40 -0.92
N ALA A 327 14.01 4.59 0.15
CA ALA A 327 12.84 4.60 1.05
C ALA A 327 12.60 5.94 1.81
N LEU A 328 13.57 6.86 1.78
CA LEU A 328 13.52 8.19 2.39
C LEU A 328 13.63 9.34 1.38
N TRP A 329 13.34 9.08 0.10
CA TRP A 329 13.38 10.05 -1.02
C TRP A 329 12.62 11.37 -0.78
N TRP A 330 11.63 11.34 0.12
CA TRP A 330 10.75 12.44 0.46
C TRP A 330 11.32 13.42 1.51
N ILE A 331 12.40 13.07 2.23
CA ILE A 331 13.02 13.96 3.24
C ILE A 331 14.00 14.95 2.59
N THR A 332 14.90 14.48 1.73
CA THR A 332 15.80 15.35 0.97
C THR A 332 16.17 14.74 -0.37
N ARG A 333 16.28 15.59 -1.40
CA ARG A 333 16.72 15.24 -2.74
C ARG A 333 18.25 15.19 -2.87
N ASP A 334 18.97 15.83 -1.95
CA ASP A 334 20.43 15.91 -2.00
C ASP A 334 21.08 14.62 -1.49
N ALA A 335 21.66 13.84 -2.41
CA ALA A 335 22.33 12.59 -2.07
C ALA A 335 23.40 12.76 -0.97
N ARG A 336 24.22 13.82 -1.06
CA ARG A 336 25.26 14.14 -0.05
C ARG A 336 24.68 14.41 1.34
N THR A 337 23.58 15.16 1.40
CA THR A 337 22.88 15.47 2.66
C THR A 337 22.25 14.20 3.24
N MET A 338 21.65 13.35 2.39
CA MET A 338 21.14 12.05 2.79
C MET A 338 22.26 11.12 3.32
N ASP A 339 23.44 11.10 2.69
CA ASP A 339 24.60 10.33 3.14
C ASP A 339 25.16 10.81 4.48
N GLN A 340 25.23 12.12 4.71
CA GLN A 340 25.57 12.68 6.02
C GLN A 340 24.56 12.28 7.10
N ILE A 341 23.25 12.38 6.81
CA ILE A 341 22.17 11.95 7.70
C ILE A 341 22.28 10.45 8.03
N ARG A 342 22.52 9.59 7.02
CA ARG A 342 22.74 8.14 7.18
C ARG A 342 23.90 7.85 8.12
N ILE A 343 25.06 8.47 7.89
CA ILE A 343 26.30 8.18 8.63
C ILE A 343 26.20 8.66 10.08
N VAL A 344 25.78 9.91 10.31
CA VAL A 344 25.71 10.48 11.67
C VAL A 344 24.65 9.77 12.51
N ASN A 345 23.42 9.66 12.00
CA ASN A 345 22.34 9.03 12.76
C ASN A 345 22.54 7.51 12.89
N GLY A 346 23.12 6.86 11.87
CA GLY A 346 23.46 5.45 11.91
C GLY A 346 24.53 5.12 12.94
N PHE A 347 25.57 5.96 13.07
CA PHE A 347 26.58 5.80 14.11
C PHE A 347 25.98 5.94 15.51
N VAL A 348 25.21 7.00 15.77
CA VAL A 348 24.55 7.23 17.07
C VAL A 348 23.62 6.06 17.43
N ALA A 349 22.78 5.62 16.49
CA ALA A 349 21.87 4.51 16.71
C ALA A 349 22.60 3.18 16.97
N LEU A 350 23.69 2.90 16.24
CA LEU A 350 24.50 1.70 16.44
C LEU A 350 25.17 1.69 17.82
N VAL A 351 25.69 2.82 18.28
CA VAL A 351 26.26 2.94 19.64
C VAL A 351 25.21 2.65 20.71
N VAL A 352 23.99 3.20 20.59
CA VAL A 352 22.91 2.92 21.56
C VAL A 352 22.50 1.44 21.52
N VAL A 353 22.38 0.83 20.34
CA VAL A 353 22.05 -0.60 20.20
C VAL A 353 23.12 -1.49 20.83
N VAL A 354 24.41 -1.21 20.59
CA VAL A 354 25.52 -1.98 21.18
C VAL A 354 25.50 -1.88 22.71
N LEU A 355 25.34 -0.69 23.28
CA LEU A 355 25.27 -0.49 24.73
C LEU A 355 24.06 -1.21 25.37
N CYS A 356 22.90 -1.19 24.71
CA CYS A 356 21.71 -1.89 25.19
C CYS A 356 21.86 -3.42 25.13
N LEU A 357 22.45 -3.95 24.05
CA LEU A 357 22.75 -5.38 23.93
C LEU A 357 23.81 -5.83 24.94
N GLU A 358 24.85 -5.04 25.16
CA GLU A 358 25.89 -5.31 26.15
C GLU A 358 25.31 -5.34 27.57
N HIS A 359 24.45 -4.38 27.93
CA HIS A 359 23.80 -4.36 29.24
C HIS A 359 22.86 -5.56 29.41
N MET A 360 22.01 -5.87 28.42
CA MET A 360 21.09 -7.01 28.50
C MET A 360 21.84 -8.35 28.57
N LEU A 361 22.94 -8.49 27.81
CA LEU A 361 23.79 -9.68 27.85
C LEU A 361 24.43 -9.85 29.23
N ARG A 362 25.03 -8.79 29.80
CA ARG A 362 25.62 -8.82 31.14
C ARG A 362 24.60 -9.16 32.22
N ALA A 363 23.39 -8.60 32.15
CA ALA A 363 22.31 -8.90 33.09
C ALA A 363 21.90 -10.39 33.03
N ARG A 364 21.72 -10.96 31.84
CA ARG A 364 21.39 -12.39 31.67
C ARG A 364 22.55 -13.30 32.08
N LEU A 365 23.80 -12.95 31.75
CA LEU A 365 24.98 -13.74 32.12
C LEU A 365 25.20 -13.76 33.64
N GLY A 366 25.00 -12.61 34.31
CA GLY A 366 25.07 -12.52 35.77
C GLY A 366 23.98 -13.33 36.46
N MET A 367 22.74 -13.30 35.96
CA MET A 367 21.65 -14.15 36.45
C MET A 367 21.97 -15.64 36.28
N LEU A 368 22.51 -16.07 35.13
CA LEU A 368 22.92 -17.46 34.91
C LEU A 368 24.07 -17.88 35.83
N LEU A 369 25.06 -17.01 36.07
CA LEU A 369 26.15 -17.26 37.02
C LEU A 369 25.63 -17.42 38.45
N VAL A 370 24.69 -16.58 38.89
CA VAL A 370 24.06 -16.67 40.21
C VAL A 370 23.24 -17.95 40.35
N LEU A 371 22.48 -18.34 39.33
CA LEU A 371 21.74 -19.61 39.33
C LEU A 371 22.67 -20.83 39.39
N TRP A 372 23.78 -20.80 38.65
CA TRP A 372 24.79 -21.86 38.68
C TRP A 372 25.44 -21.97 40.07
N LEU A 373 25.91 -20.84 40.63
CA LEU A 373 26.49 -20.79 41.97
C LEU A 373 25.51 -21.19 43.09
N LEU A 374 24.21 -20.92 42.93
CA LEU A 374 23.17 -21.37 43.87
C LEU A 374 22.90 -22.87 43.76
N GLN A 375 23.01 -23.45 42.57
CA GLN A 375 22.81 -24.88 42.36
C GLN A 375 24.01 -25.70 42.88
N ASP A 376 25.24 -25.20 42.69
CA ASP A 376 26.45 -25.74 43.32
C ASP A 376 26.44 -25.62 44.86
N TRP A 377 25.61 -24.73 45.44
CA TRP A 377 25.42 -24.57 46.89
C TRP A 377 24.29 -25.45 47.47
N GLN A 378 23.63 -26.26 46.64
CA GLN A 378 22.57 -27.19 47.05
C GLN A 378 22.94 -28.67 46.82
N CYS A 379 24.24 -28.95 46.66
CA CYS A 379 24.83 -30.29 46.52
C CYS A 379 26.00 -30.46 47.51
#